data_AF-U5QHX2-F1
#
_entry.id   AF-U5QHX2-F1
#
_cell.length_a   1.000
_cell.length_b   1.000
_cell.length_c   1.000
_cell.angle_alpha   90.00
_cell.angle_beta   90.00
_cell.angle_gamma   90.00
#
_symmetry.space_group_name_H-M   'P 1'
#
loop_
_entity.id
_entity.type
_entity.pdbx_description
1 polymer ?
#
loop_
_entity_poly.entity_id
_entity_poly.type
_entity_poly.pdbx_seq_one_letter_code
_entity_poly.pdbx_strand_id
1 'polypeptide(L)'
;MTADLMLNDIQVHDGDSTSDLHRPSGYGVEVVPGCLTIYNRCTNPQSRWTLRAENLSGGTQDRPLRGSGIFIFGGMTVPADADPQGGPAPTSPGGTIDLKLLTTGEIHTNGNIPPGVSNLISAGVFVGSGVKAQQVINNSPVTTYGMNDMVLDNWGNVRLWLAKQSVASHGTSGIGFVNFGNLQTLIVQGELTTYGEGARGFNLYDGTLAYAEFKSITTHGNGSIGIQTSKPFGSILVLGDVITKGGRGNSLVRGAILQLDAHALSLKPGTSGKELIVVGQAQAQREEIASLDFTAPASTVEFIMIGSEQYVDESSTE
;
A
#
# COMPACT_ATOMS: atom_id res chain seq x y z
N MET A 1 22.27 -2.47 -20.77
CA MET A 1 22.38 -1.04 -20.45
C MET A 1 22.52 -0.92 -18.95
N THR A 2 23.52 -0.20 -18.48
CA THR A 2 23.74 0.05 -17.06
C THR A 2 23.71 1.54 -16.81
N ALA A 3 23.21 1.95 -15.65
CA ALA A 3 23.23 3.34 -15.22
C ALA A 3 23.35 3.41 -13.70
N ASP A 4 24.08 4.39 -13.20
CA ASP A 4 24.18 4.67 -11.78
C ASP A 4 23.62 6.08 -11.54
N LEU A 5 22.52 6.16 -10.80
CA LEU A 5 21.77 7.39 -10.57
C LEU A 5 21.90 7.81 -9.11
N MET A 6 22.17 9.09 -8.90
CA MET A 6 22.17 9.74 -7.59
C MET A 6 21.32 11.00 -7.65
N LEU A 7 20.27 11.06 -6.85
CA LEU A 7 19.36 12.20 -6.74
C LEU A 7 19.42 12.69 -5.29
N ASN A 8 19.73 13.96 -5.08
CA ASN A 8 19.83 14.54 -3.74
C ASN A 8 19.05 15.85 -3.68
N ASP A 9 18.30 16.06 -2.60
CA ASP A 9 17.68 17.33 -2.24
C ASP A 9 16.79 17.92 -3.33
N ILE A 10 15.92 17.07 -3.91
CA ILE A 10 14.95 17.49 -4.92
C ILE A 10 13.60 17.77 -4.26
N GLN A 11 13.09 18.98 -4.47
CA GLN A 11 11.73 19.36 -4.12
C GLN A 11 10.92 19.65 -5.37
N VAL A 12 9.83 18.90 -5.57
CA VAL A 12 8.86 19.20 -6.63
C VAL A 12 7.79 20.12 -6.07
N HIS A 13 7.84 21.40 -6.42
CA HIS A 13 6.90 22.40 -5.88
C HIS A 13 5.48 22.29 -6.48
N ASP A 14 5.38 21.86 -7.73
CA ASP A 14 4.15 21.71 -8.49
C ASP A 14 4.38 20.70 -9.62
N GLY A 15 3.34 20.01 -10.04
CA GLY A 15 3.43 18.97 -11.06
C GLY A 15 2.07 18.34 -11.36
N ASP A 16 1.89 17.94 -12.61
CA ASP A 16 0.70 17.22 -13.07
C ASP A 16 1.12 16.10 -14.04
N SER A 17 1.03 14.86 -13.57
CA SER A 17 1.29 13.64 -14.36
C SER A 17 0.00 12.91 -14.75
N THR A 18 -1.18 13.51 -14.54
CA THR A 18 -2.46 12.84 -14.79
C THR A 18 -2.72 12.55 -16.27
N SER A 19 -2.15 13.37 -17.16
CA SER A 19 -2.23 13.20 -18.61
C SER A 19 -1.27 12.17 -19.19
N ASP A 20 -0.43 11.53 -18.37
CA ASP A 20 0.49 10.50 -18.88
C ASP A 20 -0.27 9.29 -19.41
N LEU A 21 -0.06 9.01 -20.70
CA LEU A 21 -0.70 7.91 -21.43
C LEU A 21 0.02 6.56 -21.25
N HIS A 22 1.28 6.58 -20.82
CA HIS A 22 2.09 5.36 -20.64
C HIS A 22 2.10 4.94 -19.17
N ARG A 23 1.02 4.29 -18.75
CA ARG A 23 0.81 3.86 -17.36
C ARG A 23 1.23 2.42 -17.17
N PRO A 24 2.06 2.12 -16.15
CA PRO A 24 2.27 0.74 -15.73
C PRO A 24 0.96 0.11 -15.26
N SER A 25 0.74 -1.17 -15.59
CA SER A 25 -0.45 -1.93 -15.22
C SER A 25 -0.08 -3.22 -14.49
N GLY A 26 -0.84 -3.57 -13.46
CA GLY A 26 -0.68 -4.77 -12.64
C GLY A 26 -1.89 -4.98 -11.73
N TYR A 27 -2.17 -6.20 -11.29
CA TYR A 27 -3.12 -6.48 -10.20
C TYR A 27 -4.56 -5.94 -10.37
N GLY A 28 -5.01 -5.74 -11.60
CA GLY A 28 -6.34 -5.24 -11.97
C GLY A 28 -6.40 -3.72 -12.18
N VAL A 29 -5.27 -3.02 -12.08
CA VAL A 29 -5.22 -1.55 -12.11
C VAL A 29 -4.09 -1.03 -13.00
N GLU A 30 -4.26 0.20 -13.48
CA GLU A 30 -3.20 1.07 -13.98
C GLU A 30 -2.75 2.05 -12.90
N VAL A 31 -1.52 2.54 -13.01
CA VAL A 31 -0.97 3.52 -12.07
C VAL A 31 -0.63 4.82 -12.78
N VAL A 32 -1.14 5.95 -12.26
CA VAL A 32 -0.71 7.28 -12.70
C VAL A 32 0.76 7.48 -12.30
N PRO A 33 1.68 7.80 -13.23
CA PRO A 33 3.08 8.04 -12.90
C PRO A 33 3.29 9.17 -11.90
N GLY A 34 4.51 9.28 -11.37
CA GLY A 34 4.87 10.32 -10.41
C GLY A 34 5.27 11.63 -11.06
N CYS A 35 4.98 12.74 -10.39
CA CYS A 35 5.56 14.04 -10.72
C CYS A 35 7.10 14.03 -10.58
N LEU A 36 7.67 13.13 -9.77
CA LEU A 36 9.07 12.73 -9.85
C LEU A 36 9.17 11.24 -10.19
N THR A 37 9.49 10.93 -11.45
CA THR A 37 9.53 9.57 -11.97
C THR A 37 10.96 9.11 -12.30
N ILE A 38 11.37 7.98 -11.73
CA ILE A 38 12.56 7.22 -12.14
C ILE A 38 12.10 5.88 -12.71
N TYR A 39 12.13 5.75 -14.03
CA TYR A 39 11.59 4.58 -14.72
C TYR A 39 12.61 3.98 -15.69
N ASN A 40 13.17 2.81 -15.34
CA ASN A 40 13.95 2.00 -16.27
C ASN A 40 13.02 1.29 -17.27
N ARG A 41 12.49 2.01 -18.25
CA ARG A 41 11.52 1.46 -19.24
C ARG A 41 12.08 0.39 -20.18
N CYS A 42 13.35 0.01 -20.04
CA CYS A 42 13.97 -0.97 -20.92
C CYS A 42 13.28 -2.33 -20.77
N THR A 43 12.85 -2.95 -21.86
CA THR A 43 12.26 -4.30 -21.83
C THR A 43 13.32 -5.40 -21.72
N ASN A 44 14.60 -5.07 -21.95
CA ASN A 44 15.69 -6.02 -21.85
C ASN A 44 15.94 -6.38 -20.37
N PRO A 45 15.78 -7.66 -19.96
CA PRO A 45 16.00 -8.10 -18.59
C PRO A 45 17.47 -8.04 -18.18
N GLN A 46 18.40 -7.64 -19.04
CA GLN A 46 19.80 -7.35 -18.70
C GLN A 46 20.07 -5.86 -18.43
N SER A 47 19.05 -4.98 -18.58
CA SER A 47 19.18 -3.59 -18.15
C SER A 47 19.20 -3.52 -16.62
N ARG A 48 20.21 -2.88 -16.04
CA ARG A 48 20.47 -2.85 -14.60
C ARG A 48 20.86 -1.44 -14.19
N TRP A 49 20.00 -0.77 -13.44
CA TRP A 49 20.33 0.54 -12.88
C TRP A 49 20.60 0.42 -11.39
N THR A 50 21.54 1.18 -10.87
CA THR A 50 21.67 1.45 -9.43
C THR A 50 21.07 2.81 -9.14
N LEU A 51 20.32 2.95 -8.05
CA LEU A 51 19.76 4.23 -7.63
C LEU A 51 20.03 4.49 -6.15
N ARG A 52 20.48 5.70 -5.85
CA ARG A 52 20.45 6.29 -4.51
C ARG A 52 19.74 7.64 -4.59
N ALA A 53 18.65 7.77 -3.85
CA ALA A 53 17.78 8.95 -3.86
C ALA A 53 17.62 9.45 -2.43
N GLU A 54 18.07 10.65 -2.13
CA GLU A 54 18.03 11.21 -0.78
C GLU A 54 17.31 12.55 -0.76
N ASN A 55 16.47 12.74 0.26
CA ASN A 55 15.74 13.97 0.57
C ASN A 55 14.83 14.43 -0.58
N LEU A 56 14.08 13.49 -1.17
CA LEU A 56 13.07 13.83 -2.18
C LEU A 56 11.76 14.29 -1.50
N SER A 57 11.19 15.41 -1.93
CA SER A 57 9.94 15.94 -1.39
C SER A 57 9.05 16.49 -2.51
N GLY A 58 7.76 16.66 -2.24
CA GLY A 58 6.83 17.01 -3.30
C GLY A 58 5.49 17.54 -2.83
N GLY A 59 5.06 18.66 -3.39
CA GLY A 59 3.78 19.28 -3.09
C GLY A 59 3.70 19.89 -1.69
N THR A 60 2.55 20.47 -1.40
CA THR A 60 2.15 20.99 -0.09
C THR A 60 0.68 20.67 0.14
N GLN A 61 0.18 20.80 1.36
CA GLN A 61 -1.25 20.63 1.64
C GLN A 61 -2.15 21.51 0.75
N ASP A 62 -1.76 22.77 0.52
CA ASP A 62 -2.55 23.71 -0.29
C ASP A 62 -2.36 23.51 -1.80
N ARG A 63 -1.25 22.91 -2.20
CA ARG A 63 -0.93 22.59 -3.60
C ARG A 63 -0.30 21.19 -3.69
N PRO A 64 -1.12 20.13 -3.58
CA PRO A 64 -0.64 18.77 -3.76
C PRO A 64 -0.24 18.55 -5.22
N LEU A 65 0.73 17.67 -5.44
CA LEU A 65 1.10 17.22 -6.78
C LEU A 65 -0.06 16.42 -7.39
N ARG A 66 -0.33 16.61 -8.69
CA ARG A 66 -1.41 15.90 -9.38
C ARG A 66 -0.89 14.63 -10.04
N GLY A 67 -1.48 13.49 -9.67
CA GLY A 67 -0.96 12.16 -9.97
C GLY A 67 -0.14 11.61 -8.80
N SER A 68 0.79 10.68 -9.06
CA SER A 68 1.66 10.15 -8.00
C SER A 68 2.74 11.17 -7.60
N GLY A 69 3.36 10.98 -6.44
CA GLY A 69 4.46 11.80 -5.95
C GLY A 69 5.79 11.26 -6.46
N ILE A 70 6.47 10.47 -5.63
CA ILE A 70 7.71 9.78 -5.97
C ILE A 70 7.38 8.43 -6.58
N PHE A 71 7.81 8.20 -7.83
CA PHE A 71 7.48 6.98 -8.57
C PHE A 71 8.76 6.32 -9.10
N ILE A 72 9.07 5.13 -8.61
CA ILE A 72 10.25 4.37 -9.05
C ILE A 72 9.77 3.04 -9.63
N PHE A 73 10.10 2.76 -10.89
CA PHE A 73 9.56 1.59 -11.59
C PHE A 73 10.61 0.96 -12.51
N GLY A 74 10.68 -0.37 -12.54
CA GLY A 74 11.52 -1.14 -13.46
C GLY A 74 10.80 -1.50 -14.75
N GLY A 75 11.53 -1.92 -15.77
CA GLY A 75 10.97 -2.29 -17.05
C GLY A 75 10.00 -3.46 -16.90
N MET A 76 8.93 -3.42 -17.69
CA MET A 76 7.90 -4.44 -17.70
C MET A 76 7.58 -4.82 -19.14
N THR A 77 7.33 -6.11 -19.39
CA THR A 77 6.71 -6.57 -20.62
C THR A 77 5.39 -7.25 -20.30
N VAL A 78 4.32 -6.82 -20.97
CA VAL A 78 3.04 -7.51 -20.93
C VAL A 78 3.16 -8.73 -21.86
N PRO A 79 2.98 -9.97 -21.38
CA PRO A 79 2.96 -11.15 -22.23
C PRO A 79 1.88 -11.04 -23.32
N ALA A 80 2.14 -11.55 -24.51
CA ALA A 80 1.21 -11.46 -25.63
C ALA A 80 -0.10 -12.25 -25.41
N ASP A 81 -0.07 -13.22 -24.49
CA ASP A 81 -1.18 -14.10 -24.09
C ASP A 81 -1.83 -13.68 -22.76
N ALA A 82 -1.52 -12.47 -22.26
CA ALA A 82 -2.11 -11.94 -21.05
C ALA A 82 -3.65 -11.81 -21.18
N ASP A 83 -4.39 -12.47 -20.29
CA ASP A 83 -5.85 -12.29 -20.18
C ASP A 83 -6.15 -10.90 -19.59
N PRO A 84 -6.80 -9.99 -20.34
CA PRO A 84 -7.15 -8.66 -19.83
C PRO A 84 -8.20 -8.70 -18.71
N GLN A 85 -9.01 -9.76 -18.63
CA GLN A 85 -10.10 -9.91 -17.63
C GLN A 85 -9.65 -10.68 -16.37
N GLY A 86 -8.56 -11.44 -16.44
CA GLY A 86 -7.92 -12.09 -15.28
C GLY A 86 -7.10 -11.14 -14.40
N GLY A 87 -7.13 -9.84 -14.70
CA GLY A 87 -6.17 -8.84 -14.21
C GLY A 87 -4.88 -8.90 -15.04
N PRO A 88 -4.11 -7.79 -15.16
CA PRO A 88 -2.91 -7.75 -15.98
C PRO A 88 -2.00 -8.91 -15.59
N ALA A 89 -1.69 -9.77 -16.57
CA ALA A 89 -0.78 -10.89 -16.38
C ALA A 89 0.52 -10.40 -15.73
N PRO A 90 1.17 -11.21 -14.86
CA PRO A 90 2.42 -10.85 -14.25
C PRO A 90 3.39 -10.44 -15.36
N THR A 91 3.69 -9.15 -15.42
CA THR A 91 4.57 -8.64 -16.44
C THR A 91 5.91 -9.34 -16.29
N SER A 92 6.44 -9.88 -17.38
CA SER A 92 7.79 -10.42 -17.32
C SER A 92 8.73 -9.26 -17.01
N PRO A 93 9.62 -9.41 -16.01
CA PRO A 93 10.49 -8.33 -15.59
C PRO A 93 11.44 -7.96 -16.72
N GLY A 94 11.44 -6.69 -17.10
CA GLY A 94 12.40 -6.09 -18.01
C GLY A 94 13.61 -5.57 -17.23
N GLY A 95 14.03 -4.35 -17.54
CA GLY A 95 15.10 -3.65 -16.85
C GLY A 95 14.82 -3.50 -15.37
N THR A 96 15.84 -3.60 -14.54
CA THR A 96 15.66 -3.50 -13.08
C THR A 96 16.37 -2.29 -12.50
N ILE A 97 15.94 -1.91 -11.31
CA ILE A 97 16.57 -0.86 -10.50
C ILE A 97 16.95 -1.49 -9.16
N ASP A 98 18.23 -1.51 -8.84
CA ASP A 98 18.77 -1.78 -7.50
C ASP A 98 18.80 -0.47 -6.71
N LEU A 99 17.75 -0.24 -5.93
CA LEU A 99 17.55 0.96 -5.13
C LEU A 99 18.25 0.79 -3.78
N LYS A 100 19.41 1.42 -3.61
CA LYS A 100 20.21 1.34 -2.37
C LYS A 100 19.57 2.06 -1.21
N LEU A 101 19.01 3.23 -1.47
CA LEU A 101 18.34 4.05 -0.49
C LEU A 101 17.40 5.01 -1.21
N LEU A 102 16.15 5.08 -0.75
CA LEU A 102 15.25 6.20 -0.99
C LEU A 102 14.98 6.87 0.36
N THR A 103 15.27 8.15 0.51
CA THR A 103 14.73 8.96 1.60
C THR A 103 13.84 10.07 1.07
N THR A 104 12.75 10.34 1.79
CA THR A 104 11.80 11.40 1.43
C THR A 104 11.58 12.38 2.59
N GLY A 105 11.37 13.65 2.22
CA GLY A 105 10.77 14.66 3.07
C GLY A 105 9.25 14.62 2.99
N GLU A 106 8.60 15.77 3.16
CA GLU A 106 7.13 15.86 3.14
C GLU A 106 6.59 15.67 1.71
N ILE A 107 5.51 14.90 1.59
CA ILE A 107 4.87 14.59 0.31
C ILE A 107 3.36 14.79 0.42
N HIS A 108 2.81 15.56 -0.52
CA HIS A 108 1.38 15.78 -0.71
C HIS A 108 0.99 15.50 -2.15
N THR A 109 0.06 14.57 -2.36
CA THR A 109 -0.42 14.21 -3.71
C THR A 109 -1.93 14.12 -3.78
N ASN A 110 -2.46 14.37 -4.96
CA ASN A 110 -3.84 14.10 -5.32
C ASN A 110 -3.83 13.43 -6.69
N GLY A 111 -4.18 12.15 -6.77
CA GLY A 111 -4.21 11.43 -8.04
C GLY A 111 -5.13 12.04 -9.09
N ASN A 112 -6.07 12.90 -8.67
CA ASN A 112 -7.08 13.51 -9.53
C ASN A 112 -7.86 12.47 -10.36
N ILE A 113 -8.00 11.26 -9.82
CA ILE A 113 -8.73 10.16 -10.45
C ILE A 113 -10.23 10.51 -10.44
N PRO A 114 -10.93 10.44 -11.59
CA PRO A 114 -12.35 10.75 -11.65
C PRO A 114 -13.22 9.75 -10.87
N PRO A 115 -14.32 10.20 -10.24
CA PRO A 115 -15.31 9.33 -9.61
C PRO A 115 -15.78 8.19 -10.52
N GLY A 116 -15.89 6.99 -9.95
CA GLY A 116 -16.33 5.79 -10.67
C GLY A 116 -15.24 5.05 -11.46
N VAL A 117 -14.02 5.61 -11.56
CA VAL A 117 -12.88 4.90 -12.16
C VAL A 117 -12.28 3.97 -11.11
N SER A 118 -12.49 2.66 -11.27
CA SER A 118 -12.10 1.64 -10.29
C SER A 118 -10.75 0.96 -10.62
N ASN A 119 -10.29 1.08 -11.85
CA ASN A 119 -9.09 0.42 -12.37
C ASN A 119 -7.89 1.36 -12.51
N LEU A 120 -7.90 2.52 -11.85
CA LEU A 120 -6.80 3.49 -11.85
C LEU A 120 -6.47 3.84 -10.40
N ILE A 121 -5.17 3.86 -10.09
CA ILE A 121 -4.64 4.24 -8.79
C ILE A 121 -3.50 5.26 -8.94
N SER A 122 -3.18 5.96 -7.85
CA SER A 122 -1.97 6.78 -7.73
C SER A 122 -1.33 6.55 -6.36
N ALA A 123 -0.11 7.06 -6.14
CA ALA A 123 0.45 7.04 -4.80
C ALA A 123 1.35 8.21 -4.40
N GLY A 124 1.45 8.46 -3.09
CA GLY A 124 2.43 9.40 -2.53
C GLY A 124 3.87 8.94 -2.81
N VAL A 125 4.18 7.70 -2.43
CA VAL A 125 5.44 7.01 -2.77
C VAL A 125 5.15 5.63 -3.32
N PHE A 126 5.62 5.37 -4.53
CA PHE A 126 5.38 4.14 -5.27
C PHE A 126 6.69 3.42 -5.60
N VAL A 127 6.86 2.19 -5.10
CA VAL A 127 7.97 1.30 -5.45
C VAL A 127 7.44 0.18 -6.32
N GLY A 128 7.71 0.29 -7.61
CA GLY A 128 7.15 -0.55 -8.65
C GLY A 128 7.83 -1.88 -8.88
N SER A 129 7.20 -2.68 -9.76
CA SER A 129 7.77 -3.92 -10.29
C SER A 129 9.15 -3.69 -10.89
N GLY A 130 10.04 -4.68 -10.77
CA GLY A 130 11.42 -4.58 -11.26
C GLY A 130 12.35 -3.73 -10.38
N VAL A 131 11.86 -3.15 -9.28
CA VAL A 131 12.69 -2.49 -8.28
C VAL A 131 13.06 -3.46 -7.16
N LYS A 132 14.35 -3.48 -6.80
CA LYS A 132 14.89 -4.16 -5.62
C LYS A 132 15.43 -3.10 -4.66
N ALA A 133 14.66 -2.76 -3.64
CA ALA A 133 14.99 -1.71 -2.70
C ALA A 133 15.61 -2.28 -1.42
N GLN A 134 16.80 -1.79 -1.05
CA GLN A 134 17.41 -2.12 0.22
C GLN A 134 16.79 -1.35 1.39
N GLN A 135 16.44 -0.08 1.18
CA GLN A 135 15.82 0.80 2.18
C GLN A 135 14.98 1.89 1.51
N VAL A 136 13.75 2.07 2.00
CA VAL A 136 12.85 3.19 1.70
C VAL A 136 12.49 3.85 3.03
N ILE A 137 12.81 5.13 3.18
CA ILE A 137 12.64 5.86 4.44
C ILE A 137 11.85 7.14 4.20
N ASN A 138 10.64 7.22 4.73
CA ASN A 138 9.87 8.46 4.79
C ASN A 138 10.22 9.19 6.09
N ASN A 139 11.01 10.26 6.01
CA ASN A 139 11.45 11.02 7.19
C ASN A 139 10.37 12.01 7.67
N SER A 140 9.45 12.39 6.80
CA SER A 140 8.37 13.33 7.09
C SER A 140 7.02 12.75 6.62
N PRO A 141 5.89 13.40 6.92
CA PRO A 141 4.58 12.88 6.56
C PRO A 141 4.40 12.67 5.05
N VAL A 142 3.61 11.67 4.70
CA VAL A 142 3.12 11.44 3.33
C VAL A 142 1.60 11.48 3.39
N THR A 143 1.00 12.36 2.61
CA THR A 143 -0.46 12.59 2.58
C THR A 143 -1.01 12.51 1.16
N THR A 144 -2.09 11.76 0.99
CA THR A 144 -2.83 11.72 -0.29
C THR A 144 -4.25 12.22 -0.13
N TYR A 145 -4.80 12.82 -1.18
CA TYR A 145 -6.13 13.47 -1.15
C TYR A 145 -7.14 12.91 -2.16
N GLY A 146 -6.67 12.25 -3.21
CA GLY A 146 -7.51 11.74 -4.30
C GLY A 146 -8.12 10.38 -3.98
N MET A 147 -9.21 10.05 -4.68
CA MET A 147 -9.78 8.71 -4.61
C MET A 147 -8.83 7.67 -5.20
N ASN A 148 -8.85 6.45 -4.65
CA ASN A 148 -7.91 5.38 -5.02
C ASN A 148 -6.44 5.81 -4.94
N ASP A 149 -6.11 6.79 -4.12
CA ASP A 149 -4.73 7.14 -3.83
C ASP A 149 -4.21 6.24 -2.70
N MET A 150 -3.16 5.51 -3.01
CA MET A 150 -2.37 4.79 -2.02
C MET A 150 -1.37 5.76 -1.42
N VAL A 151 -1.15 5.76 -0.12
CA VAL A 151 -0.11 6.66 0.44
C VAL A 151 1.26 6.09 0.16
N LEU A 152 1.45 4.83 0.53
CA LEU A 152 2.67 4.05 0.29
C LEU A 152 2.28 2.75 -0.43
N ASP A 153 2.84 2.51 -1.62
CA ASP A 153 2.49 1.36 -2.46
C ASP A 153 3.74 0.58 -2.90
N ASN A 154 3.75 -0.73 -2.61
CA ASN A 154 4.85 -1.63 -2.94
C ASN A 154 4.42 -2.74 -3.90
N TRP A 155 4.93 -2.68 -5.14
CA TRP A 155 4.87 -3.76 -6.14
C TRP A 155 6.25 -4.42 -6.34
N GLY A 156 7.31 -3.86 -5.75
CA GLY A 156 8.69 -4.30 -5.90
C GLY A 156 9.13 -5.37 -4.90
N ASN A 157 10.45 -5.50 -4.74
CA ASN A 157 11.07 -6.26 -3.66
C ASN A 157 11.77 -5.28 -2.72
N VAL A 158 11.22 -5.11 -1.52
CA VAL A 158 11.69 -4.12 -0.54
C VAL A 158 12.16 -4.84 0.71
N ARG A 159 13.41 -4.60 1.10
CA ARG A 159 13.97 -5.17 2.33
C ARG A 159 13.50 -4.41 3.57
N LEU A 160 13.53 -3.08 3.54
CA LEU A 160 13.07 -2.23 4.64
C LEU A 160 12.28 -1.05 4.08
N TRP A 161 11.06 -0.86 4.59
CA TRP A 161 10.29 0.36 4.45
C TRP A 161 10.02 0.95 5.85
N LEU A 162 10.52 2.15 6.11
CA LEU A 162 10.37 2.86 7.38
C LEU A 162 9.67 4.20 7.16
N ALA A 163 8.47 4.36 7.69
CA ALA A 163 7.80 5.66 7.80
C ALA A 163 7.96 6.19 9.23
N LYS A 164 8.73 7.27 9.41
CA LYS A 164 9.03 7.84 10.74
C LYS A 164 7.92 8.73 11.28
N GLN A 165 7.08 9.26 10.41
CA GLN A 165 6.01 10.19 10.71
C GLN A 165 4.69 9.68 10.13
N SER A 166 3.62 10.43 10.33
CA SER A 166 2.26 10.00 9.97
C SER A 166 2.09 9.74 8.47
N VAL A 167 1.23 8.76 8.19
CA VAL A 167 0.82 8.34 6.85
C VAL A 167 -0.69 8.57 6.75
N ALA A 168 -1.12 9.45 5.84
CA ALA A 168 -2.52 9.88 5.78
C ALA A 168 -3.12 9.78 4.38
N SER A 169 -4.34 9.26 4.26
CA SER A 169 -5.12 9.31 3.02
C SER A 169 -6.48 9.94 3.28
N HIS A 170 -6.92 10.87 2.43
CA HIS A 170 -8.21 11.55 2.58
C HIS A 170 -9.26 11.20 1.53
N GLY A 171 -8.88 10.44 0.50
CA GLY A 171 -9.78 10.09 -0.60
C GLY A 171 -10.50 8.76 -0.40
N THR A 172 -11.68 8.63 -1.00
CA THR A 172 -12.44 7.38 -1.02
C THR A 172 -11.60 6.24 -1.58
N SER A 173 -11.71 5.05 -0.96
CA SER A 173 -10.93 3.86 -1.32
C SER A 173 -9.40 4.07 -1.28
N GLY A 174 -8.92 5.13 -0.61
CA GLY A 174 -7.51 5.33 -0.35
C GLY A 174 -6.97 4.32 0.66
N ILE A 175 -5.68 3.99 0.55
CA ILE A 175 -5.02 3.02 1.44
C ILE A 175 -3.75 3.61 2.02
N GLY A 176 -3.55 3.52 3.34
CA GLY A 176 -2.35 4.05 3.99
C GLY A 176 -1.09 3.29 3.57
N PHE A 177 -1.12 1.96 3.62
CA PHE A 177 -0.06 1.14 3.05
C PHE A 177 -0.66 -0.08 2.34
N VAL A 178 -0.24 -0.33 1.10
CA VAL A 178 -0.63 -1.51 0.34
C VAL A 178 0.59 -2.27 -0.18
N ASN A 179 0.53 -3.60 -0.05
CA ASN A 179 1.57 -4.50 -0.56
C ASN A 179 1.03 -5.46 -1.62
N PHE A 180 1.70 -5.47 -2.76
CA PHE A 180 1.56 -6.45 -3.83
C PHE A 180 2.87 -7.22 -4.09
N GLY A 181 4.01 -6.64 -3.71
CA GLY A 181 5.34 -7.20 -3.91
C GLY A 181 5.85 -8.04 -2.74
N ASN A 182 7.18 -8.19 -2.66
CA ASN A 182 7.83 -8.82 -1.50
C ASN A 182 8.33 -7.74 -0.55
N LEU A 183 7.96 -7.84 0.72
CA LEU A 183 8.34 -6.89 1.75
C LEU A 183 8.90 -7.63 2.97
N GLN A 184 10.19 -7.43 3.26
CA GLN A 184 10.78 -8.09 4.42
C GLN A 184 10.42 -7.36 5.73
N THR A 185 10.52 -6.03 5.77
CA THR A 185 10.26 -5.26 6.99
C THR A 185 9.53 -3.97 6.66
N LEU A 186 8.36 -3.77 7.27
CA LEU A 186 7.62 -2.51 7.31
C LEU A 186 7.59 -1.98 8.73
N ILE A 187 7.90 -0.70 8.93
CA ILE A 187 7.73 -0.03 10.22
C ILE A 187 7.07 1.33 9.97
N VAL A 188 5.92 1.58 10.59
CA VAL A 188 5.23 2.87 10.58
C VAL A 188 5.20 3.41 12.01
N GLN A 189 6.11 4.32 12.32
CA GLN A 189 6.30 4.91 13.66
C GLN A 189 5.30 6.03 13.94
N GLY A 190 4.76 6.68 12.91
CA GLY A 190 3.69 7.66 13.02
C GLY A 190 2.31 7.01 13.06
N GLU A 191 1.28 7.84 13.19
CA GLU A 191 -0.10 7.39 13.03
C GLU A 191 -0.36 7.02 11.56
N LEU A 192 -1.00 5.88 11.32
CA LEU A 192 -1.56 5.57 10.01
C LEU A 192 -3.07 5.89 10.05
N THR A 193 -3.50 6.91 9.32
CA THR A 193 -4.90 7.33 9.29
C THR A 193 -5.45 7.39 7.88
N THR A 194 -6.60 6.78 7.63
CA THR A 194 -7.29 6.94 6.33
C THR A 194 -8.72 7.41 6.50
N TYR A 195 -9.19 8.19 5.53
CA TYR A 195 -10.53 8.74 5.46
C TYR A 195 -11.16 8.39 4.11
N GLY A 196 -12.48 8.30 4.11
CA GLY A 196 -13.28 8.10 2.91
C GLY A 196 -13.94 6.73 2.88
N GLU A 197 -15.06 6.64 2.17
CA GLU A 197 -15.76 5.38 1.95
C GLU A 197 -14.83 4.33 1.31
N GLY A 198 -14.81 3.14 1.88
CA GLY A 198 -13.99 2.02 1.43
C GLY A 198 -12.49 2.11 1.73
N ALA A 199 -12.03 3.12 2.48
CA ALA A 199 -10.61 3.33 2.76
C ALA A 199 -10.01 2.20 3.62
N ARG A 200 -8.70 1.96 3.51
CA ARG A 200 -8.01 0.93 4.31
C ARG A 200 -6.79 1.46 5.00
N GLY A 201 -6.48 0.93 6.18
CA GLY A 201 -5.25 1.29 6.89
C GLY A 201 -4.06 0.60 6.24
N PHE A 202 -3.97 -0.70 6.49
CA PHE A 202 -2.96 -1.59 5.90
C PHE A 202 -3.63 -2.72 5.12
N ASN A 203 -3.11 -3.04 3.94
CA ASN A 203 -3.65 -4.11 3.11
C ASN A 203 -2.54 -4.95 2.45
N LEU A 204 -2.56 -6.26 2.72
CA LEU A 204 -1.69 -7.25 2.09
C LEU A 204 -2.47 -7.99 0.99
N TYR A 205 -2.40 -7.44 -0.23
CA TYR A 205 -3.19 -7.90 -1.38
C TYR A 205 -2.51 -9.00 -2.18
N ASP A 206 -1.20 -8.92 -2.36
CA ASP A 206 -0.39 -9.92 -3.04
C ASP A 206 1.03 -9.99 -2.47
N GLY A 207 1.82 -10.94 -2.99
CA GLY A 207 3.20 -11.15 -2.62
C GLY A 207 3.34 -11.69 -1.19
N THR A 208 4.38 -11.24 -0.48
CA THR A 208 4.72 -11.72 0.87
C THR A 208 5.17 -10.58 1.78
N LEU A 209 4.91 -10.75 3.08
CA LEU A 209 5.37 -9.87 4.15
C LEU A 209 6.11 -10.68 5.22
N ALA A 210 7.36 -10.38 5.57
CA ALA A 210 7.99 -11.09 6.70
C ALA A 210 7.68 -10.44 8.06
N TYR A 211 7.70 -9.11 8.15
CA TYR A 211 7.42 -8.39 9.39
C TYR A 211 6.82 -7.01 9.13
N ALA A 212 5.76 -6.65 9.86
CA ALA A 212 5.25 -5.28 9.93
C ALA A 212 5.05 -4.81 11.38
N GLU A 213 5.41 -3.57 11.65
CA GLU A 213 5.13 -2.86 12.90
C GLU A 213 4.41 -1.54 12.63
N PHE A 214 3.34 -1.28 13.39
CA PHE A 214 2.59 -0.03 13.34
C PHE A 214 2.46 0.56 14.74
N LYS A 215 2.58 1.88 14.86
CA LYS A 215 2.19 2.56 16.09
C LYS A 215 0.70 2.36 16.38
N SER A 216 -0.15 2.74 15.43
CA SER A 216 -1.61 2.65 15.51
C SER A 216 -2.21 2.86 14.13
N ILE A 217 -3.41 2.32 13.92
CA ILE A 217 -4.16 2.43 12.67
C ILE A 217 -5.56 2.95 12.99
N THR A 218 -5.97 4.03 12.33
CA THR A 218 -7.36 4.51 12.39
C THR A 218 -7.92 4.68 10.98
N THR A 219 -9.09 4.13 10.71
CA THR A 219 -9.80 4.38 9.45
C THR A 219 -11.15 5.01 9.68
N HIS A 220 -11.54 5.89 8.77
CA HIS A 220 -12.78 6.65 8.81
C HIS A 220 -13.54 6.47 7.51
N GLY A 221 -14.82 6.14 7.58
CA GLY A 221 -15.68 5.99 6.42
C GLY A 221 -16.40 4.65 6.39
N ASN A 222 -17.53 4.59 5.70
CA ASN A 222 -18.27 3.35 5.59
C ASN A 222 -17.48 2.32 4.77
N GLY A 223 -17.54 1.05 5.14
CA GLY A 223 -16.77 -0.03 4.52
C GLY A 223 -15.25 0.11 4.67
N SER A 224 -14.77 0.96 5.59
CA SER A 224 -13.34 1.15 5.81
C SER A 224 -12.75 0.07 6.70
N ILE A 225 -11.59 -0.49 6.34
CA ILE A 225 -10.99 -1.61 7.08
C ILE A 225 -9.64 -1.21 7.68
N GLY A 226 -9.40 -1.51 8.96
CA GLY A 226 -8.13 -1.22 9.64
C GLY A 226 -6.96 -1.99 9.01
N ILE A 227 -6.96 -3.31 9.19
CA ILE A 227 -6.01 -4.24 8.56
C ILE A 227 -6.78 -5.28 7.77
N GLN A 228 -6.35 -5.52 6.53
CA GLN A 228 -6.84 -6.62 5.72
C GLN A 228 -5.68 -7.46 5.17
N THR A 229 -5.74 -8.78 5.34
CA THR A 229 -4.77 -9.71 4.76
C THR A 229 -5.46 -10.72 3.86
N SER A 230 -4.77 -11.15 2.80
CA SER A 230 -5.22 -12.20 1.88
C SER A 230 -4.08 -13.08 1.37
N LYS A 231 -2.92 -12.98 2.01
CA LYS A 231 -1.65 -13.60 1.61
C LYS A 231 -0.81 -13.97 2.82
N PRO A 232 0.25 -14.79 2.62
CA PRO A 232 1.17 -15.14 3.68
C PRO A 232 1.91 -13.94 4.27
N PHE A 233 2.00 -13.91 5.60
CA PHE A 233 2.87 -13.02 6.35
C PHE A 233 3.64 -13.75 7.47
N GLY A 234 4.71 -13.15 7.97
CA GLY A 234 5.39 -13.61 9.19
C GLY A 234 4.70 -13.03 10.42
N SER A 235 5.14 -11.87 10.90
CA SER A 235 4.52 -11.21 12.05
C SER A 235 3.98 -9.81 11.73
N ILE A 236 2.81 -9.46 12.26
CA ILE A 236 2.25 -8.11 12.27
C ILE A 236 2.09 -7.68 13.73
N LEU A 237 2.70 -6.55 14.10
CA LEU A 237 2.60 -5.95 15.43
C LEU A 237 1.98 -4.55 15.31
N VAL A 238 0.94 -4.29 16.09
CA VAL A 238 0.40 -2.94 16.32
C VAL A 238 0.60 -2.60 17.79
N LEU A 239 1.37 -1.56 18.07
CA LEU A 239 1.74 -1.16 19.44
C LEU A 239 0.58 -0.50 20.22
N GLY A 240 -0.33 0.14 19.50
CA GLY A 240 -1.55 0.75 20.03
C GLY A 240 -2.79 0.07 19.45
N ASP A 241 -3.74 0.89 19.03
CA ASP A 241 -5.05 0.43 18.59
C ASP A 241 -5.17 0.30 17.06
N VAL A 242 -6.11 -0.55 16.63
CA VAL A 242 -6.69 -0.60 15.29
C VAL A 242 -8.16 -0.22 15.40
N ILE A 243 -8.50 1.02 15.05
CA ILE A 243 -9.84 1.57 15.22
C ILE A 243 -10.47 1.88 13.86
N THR A 244 -11.73 1.49 13.67
CA THR A 244 -12.52 1.88 12.49
C THR A 244 -13.76 2.67 12.87
N LYS A 245 -14.00 3.75 12.11
CA LYS A 245 -15.07 4.72 12.35
C LYS A 245 -15.97 4.80 11.12
N GLY A 246 -16.85 3.82 10.98
CA GLY A 246 -17.74 3.69 9.84
C GLY A 246 -18.75 2.57 10.01
N GLY A 247 -19.77 2.56 9.15
CA GLY A 247 -20.72 1.45 9.02
C GLY A 247 -20.47 0.64 7.76
N ARG A 248 -21.53 0.03 7.22
CA ARG A 248 -21.53 -0.60 5.90
C ARG A 248 -21.47 0.42 4.78
N GLY A 249 -20.62 0.20 3.77
CA GLY A 249 -20.48 1.10 2.63
C GLY A 249 -19.86 0.43 1.41
N ASN A 250 -19.77 1.17 0.30
CA ASN A 250 -19.07 0.65 -0.87
C ASN A 250 -17.56 0.65 -0.63
N SER A 251 -16.87 -0.31 -1.20
CA SER A 251 -15.42 -0.39 -1.16
C SER A 251 -14.91 -0.97 -2.47
N LEU A 252 -13.85 -0.35 -2.97
CA LEU A 252 -13.13 -0.86 -4.13
C LEU A 252 -12.24 -2.04 -3.72
N VAL A 253 -12.42 -3.18 -4.37
CA VAL A 253 -11.59 -4.37 -4.24
C VAL A 253 -11.13 -4.79 -5.63
N ARG A 254 -9.83 -4.61 -5.94
CA ARG A 254 -9.20 -5.05 -7.20
C ARG A 254 -10.01 -4.66 -8.45
N GLY A 255 -10.44 -3.41 -8.56
CA GLY A 255 -11.18 -2.92 -9.72
C GLY A 255 -12.71 -3.11 -9.66
N ALA A 256 -13.26 -3.75 -8.63
CA ALA A 256 -14.71 -3.95 -8.46
C ALA A 256 -15.26 -3.28 -7.19
N ILE A 257 -16.48 -2.72 -7.27
CA ILE A 257 -17.17 -2.12 -6.12
C ILE A 257 -18.00 -3.20 -5.39
N LEU A 258 -17.75 -3.37 -4.09
CA LEU A 258 -18.45 -4.30 -3.22
C LEU A 258 -18.97 -3.57 -1.97
N GLN A 259 -20.06 -4.03 -1.35
CA GLN A 259 -20.45 -3.55 -0.03
C GLN A 259 -19.68 -4.29 1.06
N LEU A 260 -18.94 -3.56 1.88
CA LEU A 260 -18.21 -4.08 3.03
C LEU A 260 -18.61 -3.34 4.30
N ASP A 261 -18.48 -4.03 5.43
CA ASP A 261 -18.59 -3.44 6.75
C ASP A 261 -17.22 -2.90 7.20
N ALA A 262 -17.23 -1.93 8.12
CA ALA A 262 -16.02 -1.25 8.54
C ALA A 262 -15.27 -2.00 9.67
N HIS A 263 -14.69 -3.16 9.35
CA HIS A 263 -14.00 -4.01 10.33
C HIS A 263 -12.62 -3.49 10.75
N ALA A 264 -12.23 -3.70 12.01
CA ALA A 264 -10.86 -3.43 12.47
C ALA A 264 -9.84 -4.39 11.87
N LEU A 265 -10.11 -5.69 11.94
CA LEU A 265 -9.26 -6.72 11.35
C LEU A 265 -10.09 -7.61 10.41
N SER A 266 -9.57 -7.86 9.22
CA SER A 266 -10.18 -8.77 8.25
C SER A 266 -9.16 -9.76 7.71
N LEU A 267 -9.39 -11.05 7.95
CA LEU A 267 -8.59 -12.14 7.40
C LEU A 267 -9.37 -12.76 6.25
N LYS A 268 -8.89 -12.56 5.02
CA LYS A 268 -9.51 -13.12 3.82
C LYS A 268 -8.86 -14.44 3.41
N PRO A 269 -9.54 -15.27 2.59
CA PRO A 269 -8.95 -16.50 2.06
C PRO A 269 -7.56 -16.26 1.44
N GLY A 270 -6.62 -17.16 1.71
CA GLY A 270 -5.21 -17.02 1.34
C GLY A 270 -4.33 -16.39 2.42
N THR A 271 -4.93 -15.86 3.50
CA THR A 271 -4.18 -15.48 4.70
C THR A 271 -3.48 -16.69 5.31
N SER A 272 -2.22 -16.53 5.64
CA SER A 272 -1.51 -17.38 6.59
C SER A 272 -0.45 -16.57 7.32
N GLY A 273 -0.23 -16.82 8.61
CA GLY A 273 0.60 -15.96 9.45
C GLY A 273 1.31 -16.70 10.55
N LYS A 274 2.44 -16.19 11.02
CA LYS A 274 3.03 -16.62 12.29
C LYS A 274 2.32 -15.91 13.45
N GLU A 275 2.36 -14.58 13.46
CA GLU A 275 1.84 -13.79 14.59
C GLU A 275 1.08 -12.54 14.11
N LEU A 276 -0.08 -12.28 14.69
CA LEU A 276 -0.77 -10.99 14.59
C LEU A 276 -1.06 -10.49 16.01
N ILE A 277 -0.38 -9.43 16.41
CA ILE A 277 -0.49 -8.86 17.75
C ILE A 277 -0.96 -7.42 17.64
N VAL A 278 -2.09 -7.11 18.27
CA VAL A 278 -2.54 -5.74 18.54
C VAL A 278 -2.45 -5.56 20.06
N VAL A 279 -1.50 -4.75 20.53
CA VAL A 279 -1.27 -4.54 21.97
C VAL A 279 -2.42 -3.75 22.61
N GLY A 280 -2.99 -2.81 21.86
CA GLY A 280 -4.21 -2.09 22.25
C GLY A 280 -5.47 -2.87 21.87
N GLN A 281 -6.46 -2.16 21.36
CA GLN A 281 -7.75 -2.72 20.94
C GLN A 281 -7.84 -2.83 19.42
N ALA A 282 -8.54 -3.85 18.93
CA ALA A 282 -9.04 -3.89 17.56
C ALA A 282 -10.56 -3.70 17.59
N GLN A 283 -11.04 -2.51 17.23
CA GLN A 283 -12.43 -2.13 17.45
C GLN A 283 -13.07 -1.41 16.26
N ALA A 284 -14.23 -1.91 15.84
CA ALA A 284 -15.20 -1.12 15.08
C ALA A 284 -16.04 -0.28 16.05
N GLN A 285 -16.09 1.04 15.86
CA GLN A 285 -16.76 1.94 16.80
C GLN A 285 -18.29 1.86 16.76
N ARG A 286 -18.86 1.36 15.68
CA ARG A 286 -20.31 1.15 15.56
C ARG A 286 -20.67 -0.20 16.13
N GLU A 287 -21.57 -0.22 17.11
CA GLU A 287 -22.00 -1.44 17.81
C GLU A 287 -22.57 -2.49 16.85
N GLU A 288 -23.18 -2.08 15.74
CA GLU A 288 -23.73 -2.97 14.72
C GLU A 288 -22.67 -3.63 13.82
N ILE A 289 -21.40 -3.22 13.91
CA ILE A 289 -20.31 -3.73 13.08
C ILE A 289 -19.40 -4.60 13.93
N ALA A 290 -19.21 -5.86 13.52
CA ALA A 290 -18.21 -6.72 14.13
C ALA A 290 -16.80 -6.13 13.94
N SER A 291 -16.01 -6.07 15.01
CA SER A 291 -14.61 -5.62 14.94
C SER A 291 -13.74 -6.54 14.09
N LEU A 292 -14.06 -7.84 14.07
CA LEU A 292 -13.30 -8.88 13.40
C LEU A 292 -14.13 -9.53 12.30
N ASP A 293 -13.54 -9.68 11.12
CA ASP A 293 -14.11 -10.42 9.98
C ASP A 293 -13.12 -11.47 9.50
N PHE A 294 -13.16 -12.63 10.14
CA PHE A 294 -12.29 -13.75 9.85
C PHE A 294 -13.02 -14.69 8.87
N THR A 295 -12.99 -14.31 7.59
CA THR A 295 -13.46 -15.18 6.51
C THR A 295 -12.50 -16.38 6.33
N ALA A 296 -11.21 -16.18 6.54
CA ALA A 296 -10.25 -17.25 6.78
C ALA A 296 -10.26 -17.61 8.28
N PRO A 297 -10.13 -18.90 8.65
CA PRO A 297 -10.06 -19.31 10.05
C PRO A 297 -8.90 -18.62 10.78
N ALA A 298 -9.08 -18.32 12.07
CA ALA A 298 -8.03 -17.77 12.93
C ALA A 298 -6.81 -18.70 12.99
N SER A 299 -7.00 -20.03 12.90
CA SER A 299 -5.91 -21.01 12.84
C SER A 299 -4.98 -20.89 11.63
N THR A 300 -5.36 -20.09 10.62
CA THR A 300 -4.43 -19.75 9.54
C THR A 300 -3.27 -18.87 10.02
N VAL A 301 -3.40 -18.25 11.19
CA VAL A 301 -2.33 -17.51 11.88
C VAL A 301 -1.98 -18.27 13.16
N GLU A 302 -0.72 -18.64 13.34
CA GLU A 302 -0.30 -19.50 14.48
C GLU A 302 -0.61 -18.86 15.84
N PHE A 303 -0.54 -17.53 15.93
CA PHE A 303 -0.84 -16.78 17.14
C PHE A 303 -1.51 -15.43 16.84
N ILE A 304 -2.73 -15.23 17.34
CA ILE A 304 -3.42 -13.94 17.29
C ILE A 304 -3.67 -13.46 18.72
N MET A 305 -3.23 -12.25 19.04
CA MET A 305 -3.49 -11.59 20.32
C MET A 305 -3.98 -10.16 20.10
N ILE A 306 -5.09 -9.80 20.73
CA ILE A 306 -5.67 -8.46 20.70
C ILE A 306 -5.91 -8.04 22.14
N GLY A 307 -5.21 -7.00 22.59
CA GLY A 307 -5.16 -6.63 24.00
C GLY A 307 -4.63 -7.78 24.84
N SER A 308 -5.44 -8.26 25.78
CA SER A 308 -5.14 -9.42 26.63
C SER A 308 -5.79 -10.73 26.14
N GLU A 309 -6.53 -10.70 25.03
CA GLU A 309 -7.27 -11.86 24.52
C GLU A 309 -6.49 -12.57 23.42
N GLN A 310 -6.32 -13.88 23.58
CA GLN A 310 -5.80 -14.74 22.53
C GLN A 310 -6.96 -15.30 21.71
N TYR A 311 -6.85 -15.21 20.39
CA TYR A 311 -7.84 -15.71 19.45
C TYR A 311 -7.35 -17.04 18.89
N VAL A 312 -8.17 -18.07 19.07
CA VAL A 312 -8.03 -19.38 18.47
C VAL A 312 -9.34 -19.69 17.75
N ASP A 313 -9.32 -20.57 16.75
CA ASP A 313 -10.59 -21.09 16.23
C ASP A 313 -11.37 -21.71 17.39
N GLU A 314 -12.68 -21.46 17.45
CA GLU A 314 -13.57 -22.27 18.29
C GLU A 314 -13.50 -23.70 17.76
N SER A 315 -12.61 -24.52 18.33
CA SER A 315 -12.50 -25.92 17.98
C SER A 315 -13.81 -26.60 18.34
N SER A 316 -14.55 -27.06 17.33
CA SER A 316 -15.16 -28.39 17.27
C SER A 316 -15.20 -29.10 18.64
N THR A 317 -16.14 -28.70 19.49
CA THR A 317 -16.57 -29.53 20.61
C THR A 317 -17.56 -30.54 20.05
N GLU A 318 -17.05 -31.69 19.63
CA GLU A 318 -17.72 -32.98 19.77
C GLU A 318 -16.74 -33.99 20.38
#